data_AF-A0A0K1S7E1-F1
#
_entry.id   AF-A0A0K1S7E1-F1
#
_cell.length_a   1.000
_cell.length_b   1.000
_cell.length_c   1.000
_cell.angle_alpha   90.00
_cell.angle_beta   90.00
_cell.angle_gamma   90.00
#
_symmetry.space_group_name_H-M   'P 1'
#
loop_
_entity.id
_entity.type
_entity.pdbx_description
1 polymer ?
#
loop_
_entity_poly.entity_id
_entity_poly.type
_entity_poly.pdbx_seq_one_letter_code
_entity_poly.pdbx_strand_id
1 'polypeptide(L)'
;MPAKDFLDLEEKKNLQKALKEEERAEVRERILMFLLLNDGKTQREIAEFIGCSLKTVAPWCVHGDPNNLESLEDGRKNGNHKKATEEYINLLLKIVDEDPKEFGYEFGRWTAARLAEHLEKETGIKLSGSQVRRILRRKKYVYIWAKYSLEDKQDKKLRKAFKEKLDEYLRLAKEKPESIQVWFWDGAVWRRRFATQPLMSVDLV
;
A
#
# COMPACT_ATOMS: atom_id res chain seq x y z
N MET A 1 15.48 7.59 39.72
CA MET A 1 16.16 7.72 38.42
C MET A 1 17.29 6.73 38.43
N PRO A 2 17.51 5.93 37.37
CA PRO A 2 18.60 4.96 37.37
C PRO A 2 19.92 5.68 37.63
N ALA A 3 20.83 4.96 38.29
CA ALA A 3 22.17 5.48 38.55
C ALA A 3 22.88 5.73 37.21
N LYS A 4 23.83 6.67 37.22
CA LYS A 4 24.79 6.81 36.12
C LYS A 4 25.48 5.46 35.89
N ASP A 5 25.73 5.11 34.63
CA ASP A 5 26.37 3.84 34.23
C ASP A 5 25.56 2.59 34.62
N PHE A 6 24.24 2.62 34.44
CA PHE A 6 23.36 1.47 34.69
C PHE A 6 23.40 0.40 33.59
N LEU A 7 23.92 0.71 32.41
CA LEU A 7 24.12 -0.26 31.32
C LEU A 7 25.51 -0.88 31.43
N ASP A 8 25.60 -2.19 31.19
CA ASP A 8 26.89 -2.85 31.03
C ASP A 8 27.62 -2.39 29.75
N LEU A 9 28.93 -2.59 29.69
CA LEU A 9 29.76 -2.23 28.54
C LEU A 9 29.27 -2.90 27.25
N GLU A 10 28.82 -4.14 27.33
CA GLU A 10 28.33 -4.88 26.17
C GLU A 10 26.94 -4.38 25.74
N GLU A 11 26.04 -4.11 26.69
CA GLU A 11 24.72 -3.52 26.43
C GLU A 11 24.85 -2.14 25.76
N LYS A 12 25.75 -1.30 26.26
CA LYS A 12 26.05 0.01 25.68
C LYS A 12 26.55 -0.11 24.24
N LYS A 13 27.46 -1.04 23.96
CA LYS A 13 27.96 -1.29 22.60
C LYS A 13 26.84 -1.77 21.67
N ASN A 14 25.99 -2.68 22.15
CA ASN A 14 24.87 -3.19 21.39
C ASN A 14 23.87 -2.09 21.03
N LEU A 15 23.52 -1.21 21.98
CA LEU A 15 22.67 -0.05 21.71
C LEU A 15 23.32 0.94 20.75
N GLN A 16 24.63 1.20 20.87
CA GLN A 16 25.36 2.07 19.94
C GLN A 16 25.39 1.51 18.52
N LYS A 17 25.51 0.19 18.37
CA LYS A 17 25.43 -0.50 17.09
C LYS A 17 24.01 -0.41 16.53
N ALA A 18 23.00 -0.75 17.34
CA ALA A 18 21.59 -0.66 16.97
C ALA A 18 21.18 0.75 16.55
N LEU A 19 21.68 1.80 17.21
CA LEU A 19 21.43 3.19 16.84
C LEU A 19 21.85 3.51 15.39
N LYS A 20 22.93 2.88 14.90
CA LYS A 20 23.46 3.08 13.55
C LYS A 20 22.72 2.25 12.50
N GLU A 21 22.26 1.05 12.87
CA GLU A 21 21.66 0.08 11.95
C GLU A 21 20.13 0.21 11.85
N GLU A 22 19.47 0.70 12.90
CA GLU A 22 18.00 0.74 12.97
C GLU A 22 17.40 1.80 12.03
N GLU A 23 16.52 1.37 11.14
CA GLU A 23 15.86 2.26 10.18
C GLU A 23 14.66 2.99 10.79
N ARG A 24 13.99 2.38 11.78
CA ARG A 24 12.81 2.94 12.45
C ARG A 24 13.20 4.15 13.30
N ALA A 25 12.79 5.34 12.88
CA ALA A 25 13.12 6.60 13.56
C ALA A 25 12.72 6.63 15.05
N GLU A 26 11.52 6.13 15.38
CA GLU A 26 11.04 6.09 16.77
C GLU A 26 11.86 5.16 17.66
N VAL A 27 12.33 4.03 17.12
CA VAL A 27 13.16 3.08 17.87
C VAL A 27 14.54 3.68 18.09
N ARG A 28 15.13 4.34 17.08
CA ARG A 28 16.37 5.09 17.23
C ARG A 28 16.30 6.17 18.31
N GLU A 29 15.22 6.95 18.35
CA GLU A 29 15.02 7.97 19.40
C GLU A 29 14.98 7.34 20.80
N ARG A 30 14.31 6.19 20.96
CA ARG A 30 14.23 5.47 22.23
C ARG A 30 15.58 4.88 22.63
N ILE A 31 16.35 4.32 21.69
CA ILE A 31 17.74 3.90 21.91
C ILE A 31 18.58 5.07 22.43
N LEU A 32 18.44 6.25 21.81
CA LEU A 32 19.15 7.46 22.23
C LEU A 32 18.74 7.91 23.65
N MET A 33 17.46 7.76 24.03
CA MET A 33 17.00 8.03 25.41
C MET A 33 17.77 7.17 26.43
N PHE A 34 17.99 5.87 26.17
CA PHE A 34 18.74 5.00 27.08
C PHE A 34 20.21 5.37 27.17
N LEU A 35 20.86 5.70 26.05
CA LEU A 35 22.26 6.13 26.04
C LEU A 35 22.45 7.42 26.84
N LEU A 36 21.56 8.41 26.67
CA LEU A 36 21.60 9.66 27.44
C LEU A 36 21.29 9.45 28.91
N LEU A 37 20.37 8.54 29.23
CA LEU A 37 20.06 8.16 30.60
C LEU A 37 21.27 7.51 31.27
N ASN A 38 22.00 6.66 30.53
CA ASN A 38 23.23 6.03 31.02
C ASN A 38 24.33 7.04 31.28
N ASP A 39 24.44 8.07 30.44
CA ASP A 39 25.35 9.20 30.63
C ASP A 39 24.96 10.11 31.82
N GLY A 40 23.83 9.83 32.48
CA GLY A 40 23.38 10.49 33.70
C GLY A 40 22.43 11.66 33.47
N LYS A 41 21.92 11.85 32.25
CA LYS A 41 20.92 12.90 31.98
C LYS A 41 19.58 12.56 32.61
N THR A 42 18.90 13.59 33.07
CA THR A 42 17.55 13.46 33.61
C THR A 42 16.51 13.30 32.50
N GLN A 43 15.36 12.68 32.81
CA GLN A 43 14.26 12.52 31.84
C GLN A 43 13.82 13.87 31.25
N ARG A 44 13.92 14.96 32.02
CA ARG A 44 13.62 16.31 31.56
C ARG A 44 14.66 16.84 30.58
N GLU A 45 15.95 16.69 30.90
CA GLU A 45 17.03 17.08 29.98
C GLU A 45 17.01 16.24 28.69
N ILE A 46 16.66 14.95 28.78
CA ILE A 46 16.49 14.08 27.62
C ILE A 46 15.33 14.58 26.76
N ALA A 47 14.20 14.94 27.37
CA ALA A 47 13.05 15.49 26.65
C ALA A 47 13.39 16.80 25.93
N GLU A 48 14.12 17.70 26.60
CA GLU A 48 14.61 18.95 26.02
C GLU A 48 15.62 18.71 24.89
N PHE A 49 16.54 17.74 25.06
CA PHE A 49 17.55 17.39 24.05
C PHE A 49 16.94 16.77 22.79
N ILE A 50 15.94 15.90 22.94
CA ILE A 50 15.24 15.25 21.83
C ILE A 50 14.19 16.19 21.21
N GLY A 51 13.74 17.21 21.95
CA GLY A 51 12.67 18.11 21.50
C GLY A 51 11.27 17.52 21.65
N CYS A 52 11.05 16.68 22.66
CA CYS A 52 9.75 16.05 22.95
C CYS A 52 9.27 16.33 24.38
N SER A 53 8.06 15.88 24.72
CA SER A 53 7.50 16.11 26.06
C SER A 53 8.02 15.08 27.07
N LEU A 54 8.10 15.48 28.36
CA LEU A 54 8.42 14.55 29.45
C LEU A 54 7.47 13.33 29.49
N LYS A 55 6.19 13.53 29.13
CA LYS A 55 5.19 12.44 29.05
C LYS A 55 5.53 11.40 27.98
N THR A 56 6.28 11.79 26.96
CA THR A 56 6.76 10.89 25.90
C THR A 56 7.95 10.08 26.39
N VAL A 57 8.91 10.73 27.06
CA VAL A 57 10.17 10.10 27.50
C VAL A 57 9.98 9.19 28.71
N ALA A 58 9.22 9.65 29.71
CA ALA A 58 9.12 8.99 31.01
C ALA A 58 8.72 7.50 30.92
N PRO A 59 7.70 7.09 30.14
CA PRO A 59 7.32 5.69 30.04
C PRO A 59 8.46 4.80 29.52
N TRP A 60 9.22 5.26 28.53
CA TRP A 60 10.33 4.49 27.95
C TRP A 60 11.50 4.38 28.90
N CYS A 61 11.86 5.45 29.59
CA CYS A 61 12.94 5.42 30.59
C CYS A 61 12.60 4.60 31.85
N VAL A 62 11.31 4.37 32.14
CA VAL A 62 10.87 3.60 33.32
C VAL A 62 10.56 2.14 32.99
N HIS A 63 9.96 1.87 31.83
CA HIS A 63 9.43 0.54 31.50
C HIS A 63 10.08 -0.10 30.27
N GLY A 64 10.83 0.64 29.46
CA GLY A 64 11.47 0.08 28.29
C GLY A 64 12.66 -0.80 28.66
N ASP A 65 12.87 -1.85 27.87
CA ASP A 65 13.97 -2.79 28.04
C ASP A 65 15.07 -2.50 27.00
N PRO A 66 16.25 -1.99 27.41
CA PRO A 66 17.36 -1.71 26.49
C PRO A 66 17.91 -2.95 25.79
N ASN A 67 17.72 -4.15 26.35
CA ASN A 67 18.21 -5.41 25.78
C ASN A 67 17.24 -6.01 24.75
N ASN A 68 16.02 -5.48 24.67
CA ASN A 68 15.00 -5.95 23.75
C ASN A 68 14.53 -4.80 22.84
N LEU A 69 15.17 -4.64 21.69
CA LEU A 69 14.84 -3.58 20.73
C LEU A 69 13.38 -3.63 20.24
N GLU A 70 12.78 -4.82 20.15
CA GLU A 70 11.37 -4.95 19.76
C GLU A 70 10.42 -4.43 20.85
N SER A 71 10.83 -4.46 22.12
CA SER A 71 10.08 -3.82 23.21
C SER A 71 10.03 -2.30 23.08
N LEU A 72 10.98 -1.72 22.33
CA LEU A 72 11.05 -0.30 22.05
C LEU A 72 10.18 0.10 20.86
N GLU A 73 9.34 -0.78 20.32
CA GLU A 73 8.28 -0.41 19.38
C GLU A 73 6.96 -0.15 20.13
N ASP A 74 6.19 0.85 19.69
CA ASP A 74 4.88 1.10 20.30
C ASP A 74 3.90 -0.01 19.89
N GLY A 75 3.65 -0.95 20.81
CA GLY A 75 2.70 -2.05 20.60
C GLY A 75 1.28 -1.59 20.22
N ARG A 76 0.90 -0.33 20.47
CA ARG A 76 -0.37 0.24 19.97
C ARG A 76 -0.42 0.29 18.45
N LYS A 77 0.72 0.40 17.75
CA LYS A 77 0.80 0.31 16.28
C LYS A 77 0.38 -1.06 15.76
N ASN A 78 0.67 -2.11 16.53
CA ASN A 78 0.33 -3.49 16.16
C ASN A 78 -1.18 -3.75 16.27
N GLY A 79 -1.89 -2.95 17.06
CA GLY A 79 -3.31 -2.69 16.93
C GLY A 79 -4.21 -3.84 17.42
N ASN A 80 -4.65 -3.75 18.67
CA ASN A 80 -5.60 -4.67 19.31
C ASN A 80 -7.09 -4.44 18.91
N HIS A 81 -7.33 -3.71 17.81
CA HIS A 81 -8.67 -3.37 17.32
C HIS A 81 -8.88 -3.68 15.84
N LYS A 82 -8.06 -4.56 15.26
CA LYS A 82 -8.34 -5.10 13.93
C LYS A 82 -9.42 -6.18 14.07
N LYS A 83 -10.68 -5.79 13.92
CA LYS A 83 -11.81 -6.73 13.83
C LYS A 83 -11.63 -7.77 12.70
N ALA A 84 -10.88 -7.43 11.66
CA ALA A 84 -10.54 -8.37 10.59
C ALA A 84 -9.35 -9.24 11.00
N THR A 85 -9.64 -10.50 11.35
CA THR A 85 -8.64 -11.55 11.57
C THR A 85 -8.00 -11.97 10.23
N GLU A 86 -6.86 -12.68 10.27
CA GLU A 86 -6.25 -13.16 9.02
C GLU A 86 -7.17 -14.17 8.30
N GLU A 87 -7.92 -14.98 9.05
CA GLU A 87 -8.95 -15.88 8.53
C GLU A 87 -10.03 -15.11 7.77
N TYR A 88 -10.53 -14.00 8.34
CA TYR A 88 -11.49 -13.12 7.67
C TYR A 88 -10.92 -12.58 6.35
N ILE A 89 -9.65 -12.16 6.36
CA ILE A 89 -8.99 -11.61 5.17
C ILE A 89 -8.86 -12.69 4.09
N ASN A 90 -8.45 -13.91 4.45
CA ASN A 90 -8.32 -15.01 3.50
C ASN A 90 -9.67 -15.41 2.91
N LEU A 91 -10.72 -15.47 3.74
CA LEU A 91 -12.07 -15.75 3.28
C LEU A 91 -12.59 -14.65 2.34
N LEU A 92 -12.39 -13.37 2.69
CA LEU A 92 -12.72 -12.23 1.84
C LEU A 92 -12.06 -12.33 0.45
N LEU A 93 -10.78 -12.71 0.41
CA LEU A 93 -10.02 -12.84 -0.84
C LEU A 93 -10.47 -14.03 -1.68
N LYS A 94 -10.96 -15.10 -1.06
CA LYS A 94 -11.55 -16.22 -1.80
C LYS A 94 -12.88 -15.81 -2.45
N ILE A 95 -13.77 -15.20 -1.67
CA ILE A 95 -15.14 -14.87 -2.10
C ILE A 95 -15.14 -13.78 -3.18
N VAL A 96 -14.22 -12.81 -3.12
CA VAL A 96 -14.23 -11.68 -4.06
C VAL A 96 -14.08 -12.10 -5.53
N ASP A 97 -13.46 -13.27 -5.77
CA ASP A 97 -13.22 -13.83 -7.10
C ASP A 97 -14.33 -14.80 -7.56
N GLU A 98 -15.26 -15.17 -6.67
CA GLU A 98 -16.39 -16.06 -6.97
C GLU A 98 -17.65 -15.27 -7.39
N ASP A 99 -18.54 -15.86 -8.20
CA ASP A 99 -19.77 -15.19 -8.63
C ASP A 99 -20.79 -15.20 -7.48
N PRO A 100 -21.36 -14.04 -7.07
CA PRO A 100 -22.37 -14.01 -6.01
C PRO A 100 -23.59 -14.90 -6.26
N LYS A 101 -23.88 -15.26 -7.52
CA LYS A 101 -24.94 -16.21 -7.86
C LYS A 101 -24.71 -17.61 -7.30
N GLU A 102 -23.45 -18.03 -7.15
CA GLU A 102 -23.09 -19.32 -6.55
C GLU A 102 -23.48 -19.36 -5.06
N PHE A 103 -23.60 -18.20 -4.44
CA PHE A 103 -24.04 -18.02 -3.05
C PHE A 103 -25.55 -17.73 -2.93
N GLY A 104 -26.31 -17.87 -4.02
CA GLY A 104 -27.76 -17.65 -4.04
C GLY A 104 -28.19 -16.17 -4.09
N TYR A 105 -27.28 -15.25 -4.43
CA TYR A 105 -27.64 -13.84 -4.60
C TYR A 105 -28.12 -13.52 -6.02
N GLU A 106 -29.10 -12.63 -6.13
CA GLU A 106 -29.67 -12.22 -7.42
C GLU A 106 -28.78 -11.24 -8.22
N PHE A 107 -27.75 -10.69 -7.57
CA PHE A 107 -26.83 -9.75 -8.20
C PHE A 107 -25.60 -10.45 -8.78
N GLY A 108 -25.09 -9.98 -9.92
CA GLY A 108 -23.94 -10.59 -10.57
C GLY A 108 -22.56 -10.04 -10.18
N ARG A 109 -22.47 -9.11 -9.21
CA ARG A 109 -21.17 -8.54 -8.77
C ARG A 109 -21.13 -8.19 -7.29
N TRP A 110 -19.99 -8.49 -6.69
CA TRP A 110 -19.65 -8.06 -5.34
C TRP A 110 -19.42 -6.55 -5.27
N THR A 111 -20.03 -5.93 -4.26
CA THR A 111 -19.64 -4.60 -3.79
C THR A 111 -19.03 -4.75 -2.40
N ALA A 112 -18.22 -3.78 -1.97
CA ALA A 112 -17.60 -3.85 -0.64
C ALA A 112 -18.64 -3.89 0.50
N ALA A 113 -19.84 -3.32 0.29
CA ALA A 113 -20.94 -3.42 1.26
C ALA A 113 -21.54 -4.84 1.28
N ARG A 114 -21.80 -5.43 0.11
CA ARG A 114 -22.32 -6.80 -0.01
C ARG A 114 -21.36 -7.85 0.54
N LEU A 115 -20.05 -7.67 0.29
CA LEU A 115 -19.01 -8.52 0.86
C LEU A 115 -19.00 -8.42 2.39
N ALA A 116 -19.19 -7.21 2.94
CA ALA A 116 -19.27 -7.03 4.39
C ALA A 116 -20.49 -7.76 4.98
N GLU A 117 -21.67 -7.63 4.36
CA GLU A 117 -22.89 -8.32 4.79
C GLU A 117 -22.76 -9.84 4.69
N HIS A 118 -22.20 -10.35 3.60
CA HIS A 118 -22.01 -11.79 3.45
C HIS A 118 -20.98 -12.34 4.44
N LEU A 119 -19.86 -11.65 4.64
CA LEU A 119 -18.85 -12.05 5.62
C LEU A 119 -19.34 -11.91 7.07
N GLU A 120 -20.23 -10.97 7.37
CA GLU A 120 -20.91 -10.88 8.67
C GLU A 120 -21.74 -12.14 8.93
N LYS A 121 -22.42 -12.69 7.91
CA LYS A 121 -23.18 -13.95 8.03
C LYS A 121 -22.27 -15.17 8.25
N GLU A 122 -21.15 -15.24 7.54
CA GLU A 122 -20.22 -16.39 7.61
C GLU A 122 -19.37 -16.37 8.88
N THR A 123 -18.89 -15.21 9.30
CA THR A 123 -17.88 -15.07 10.37
C THR A 123 -18.43 -14.47 11.66
N GLY A 124 -19.63 -13.88 11.65
CA GLY A 124 -20.17 -13.09 12.76
C GLY A 124 -19.46 -11.74 12.99
N ILE A 125 -18.44 -11.42 12.20
CA ILE A 125 -17.64 -10.21 12.35
C ILE A 125 -18.26 -9.08 11.54
N LYS A 126 -18.80 -8.08 12.24
CA LYS A 126 -19.35 -6.88 11.60
C LYS A 126 -18.27 -5.86 11.23
N LEU A 127 -18.06 -5.68 9.92
CA LEU A 127 -17.24 -4.61 9.34
C LEU A 127 -18.08 -3.68 8.46
N SER A 128 -17.66 -2.42 8.36
CA SER A 128 -18.22 -1.52 7.35
C SER A 128 -17.66 -1.83 5.96
N GLY A 129 -18.44 -1.57 4.89
CA GLY A 129 -17.97 -1.72 3.51
C GLY A 129 -16.72 -0.86 3.20
N SER A 130 -16.57 0.30 3.87
CA SER A 130 -15.35 1.11 3.77
C SER A 130 -14.11 0.42 4.35
N GLN A 131 -14.26 -0.33 5.45
CA GLN A 131 -13.17 -1.13 6.02
C GLN A 131 -12.79 -2.29 5.09
N VAL A 132 -13.78 -3.01 4.54
CA VAL A 132 -13.55 -4.07 3.55
C VAL A 132 -12.81 -3.51 2.32
N ARG A 133 -13.25 -2.36 1.80
CA ARG A 133 -12.54 -1.67 0.70
C ARG A 133 -11.10 -1.30 1.06
N ARG A 134 -10.83 -0.88 2.30
CA ARG A 134 -9.46 -0.59 2.76
C ARG A 134 -8.59 -1.85 2.83
N ILE A 135 -9.15 -2.98 3.26
CA ILE A 135 -8.47 -4.28 3.28
C ILE A 135 -8.11 -4.69 1.85
N LEU A 136 -9.09 -4.66 0.94
CA LEU A 136 -8.89 -4.98 -0.48
C LEU A 136 -7.80 -4.11 -1.12
N ARG A 137 -7.81 -2.78 -0.87
CA ARG A 137 -6.75 -1.88 -1.37
C ARG A 137 -5.37 -2.24 -0.86
N ARG A 138 -5.24 -2.63 0.42
CA ARG A 138 -3.95 -3.07 0.99
C ARG A 138 -3.44 -4.36 0.33
N LYS A 139 -4.35 -5.25 -0.09
CA LYS A 139 -4.06 -6.46 -0.87
C LYS A 139 -3.98 -6.20 -2.39
N LYS A 140 -3.89 -4.93 -2.82
CA LYS A 140 -3.74 -4.47 -4.21
C LYS A 140 -4.96 -4.72 -5.13
N TYR A 141 -6.14 -4.96 -4.58
CA TYR A 141 -7.37 -5.01 -5.36
C TYR A 141 -7.86 -3.58 -5.67
N VAL A 142 -8.27 -3.36 -6.91
CA VAL A 142 -8.80 -2.07 -7.40
C VAL A 142 -10.24 -2.27 -7.84
N TYR A 143 -11.10 -1.36 -7.42
CA TYR A 143 -12.48 -1.33 -7.89
C TYR A 143 -12.52 -0.77 -9.32
N ILE A 144 -13.03 -1.56 -10.26
CA ILE A 144 -13.22 -1.16 -11.66
C ILE A 144 -14.71 -1.00 -11.92
N TRP A 145 -15.10 0.16 -12.42
CA TRP A 145 -16.49 0.39 -12.83
C TRP A 145 -16.80 -0.46 -14.06
N ALA A 146 -17.98 -1.09 -14.10
CA ALA A 146 -18.41 -1.82 -15.28
C ALA A 146 -18.56 -0.84 -16.44
N LYS A 147 -17.76 -0.98 -17.49
CA LYS A 147 -18.00 -0.23 -18.71
C LYS A 147 -19.24 -0.82 -19.37
N TYR A 148 -20.16 0.03 -19.82
CA TYR A 148 -21.24 -0.42 -20.70
C TYR A 148 -20.61 -1.12 -21.90
N SER A 149 -20.99 -2.38 -22.11
CA SER A 149 -20.56 -3.06 -23.31
C SER A 149 -21.26 -2.40 -24.51
N LEU A 150 -20.49 -2.20 -25.59
CA LEU A 150 -21.04 -1.78 -26.86
C LEU A 150 -21.32 -3.00 -27.76
N GLU A 151 -21.24 -4.22 -27.24
CA GLU A 151 -21.49 -5.47 -27.98
C GLU A 151 -22.84 -5.46 -28.71
N ASP A 152 -23.90 -4.97 -28.06
CA ASP A 152 -25.23 -4.88 -28.68
C ASP A 152 -25.28 -3.92 -29.88
N LYS A 153 -24.35 -2.96 -29.94
CA LYS A 153 -24.21 -1.99 -31.03
C LYS A 153 -23.17 -2.42 -32.07
N GLN A 154 -22.48 -3.55 -31.88
CA GLN A 154 -21.47 -4.04 -32.82
C GLN A 154 -22.11 -4.84 -33.95
N ASP A 155 -21.76 -4.49 -35.19
CA ASP A 155 -22.03 -5.36 -36.33
C ASP A 155 -21.08 -6.56 -36.30
N LYS A 156 -21.65 -7.77 -36.18
CA LYS A 156 -20.90 -9.04 -36.09
C LYS A 156 -20.02 -9.31 -37.30
N LYS A 157 -20.44 -8.90 -38.51
CA LYS A 157 -19.67 -9.12 -39.74
C LYS A 157 -18.45 -8.22 -39.77
N LEU A 158 -18.63 -6.93 -39.48
CA LEU A 158 -17.54 -5.96 -39.42
C LEU A 158 -16.54 -6.29 -38.31
N ARG A 159 -17.02 -6.76 -37.15
CA ARG A 159 -16.17 -7.19 -36.04
C ARG A 159 -15.30 -8.39 -36.39
N LYS A 160 -15.83 -9.37 -37.12
CA LYS A 160 -15.08 -10.55 -37.57
C LYS A 160 -13.98 -10.15 -38.56
N ALA A 161 -14.32 -9.37 -39.59
CA ALA A 161 -13.35 -8.87 -40.56
C ALA A 161 -12.25 -8.00 -39.91
N PHE A 162 -12.62 -7.17 -38.92
CA PHE A 162 -11.64 -6.41 -38.15
C PHE A 162 -10.69 -7.31 -37.37
N LYS A 163 -11.20 -8.37 -36.73
CA LYS A 163 -10.39 -9.31 -35.95
C LYS A 163 -9.38 -10.04 -36.83
N GLU A 164 -9.80 -10.52 -37.99
CA GLU A 164 -8.92 -11.18 -38.96
C GLU A 164 -7.78 -10.25 -39.43
N LYS A 165 -8.09 -8.99 -39.77
CA LYS A 165 -7.08 -7.97 -40.12
C LYS A 165 -6.14 -7.66 -38.96
N LEU A 166 -6.66 -7.54 -37.74
CA LEU A 166 -5.85 -7.24 -36.55
C LEU A 166 -4.87 -8.37 -36.25
N ASP A 167 -5.32 -9.63 -36.34
CA ASP A 167 -4.48 -10.80 -36.11
C ASP A 167 -3.33 -10.88 -37.14
N GLU A 168 -3.61 -10.52 -38.41
CA GLU A 168 -2.58 -10.41 -39.45
C GLU A 168 -1.55 -9.31 -39.14
N TYR A 169 -1.99 -8.12 -38.74
CA TYR A 169 -1.08 -7.04 -38.33
C TYR A 169 -0.23 -7.42 -37.12
N LEU A 170 -0.80 -8.11 -36.14
CA LEU A 170 -0.08 -8.60 -34.96
C LEU A 170 0.97 -9.66 -35.34
N ARG A 171 0.68 -10.50 -36.34
CA ARG A 171 1.65 -11.45 -36.88
C ARG A 171 2.81 -10.75 -37.56
N LEU A 172 2.53 -9.82 -38.47
CA LEU A 172 3.55 -9.04 -39.17
C LEU A 172 4.40 -8.21 -38.20
N ALA A 173 3.82 -7.66 -37.13
CA ALA A 173 4.54 -6.91 -36.10
C ALA A 173 5.57 -7.77 -35.35
N LYS A 174 5.29 -9.07 -35.19
CA LYS A 174 6.23 -10.02 -34.57
C LYS A 174 7.33 -10.46 -35.54
N GLU A 175 6.99 -10.67 -36.81
CA GLU A 175 7.95 -11.17 -37.81
C GLU A 175 8.90 -10.06 -38.31
N LYS A 176 8.40 -8.83 -38.53
CA LYS A 176 9.15 -7.71 -39.10
C LYS A 176 8.74 -6.38 -38.47
N PRO A 177 9.20 -6.07 -37.25
CA PRO A 177 8.80 -4.87 -36.53
C PRO A 177 9.17 -3.58 -37.27
N GLU A 178 10.26 -3.57 -38.04
CA GLU A 178 10.73 -2.39 -38.79
C GLU A 178 9.84 -2.03 -40.00
N SER A 179 9.00 -2.96 -40.45
CA SER A 179 8.09 -2.76 -41.59
C SER A 179 6.73 -2.18 -41.22
N ILE A 180 6.46 -1.95 -39.93
CA ILE A 180 5.16 -1.47 -39.45
C ILE A 180 5.31 -0.15 -38.72
N GLN A 181 4.59 0.85 -39.22
CA GLN A 181 4.43 2.14 -38.56
C GLN A 181 2.96 2.33 -38.19
N VAL A 182 2.67 2.44 -36.89
CA VAL A 182 1.31 2.62 -36.38
C VAL A 182 1.05 4.10 -36.15
N TRP A 183 0.16 4.68 -36.94
CA TRP A 183 -0.32 6.05 -36.76
C TRP A 183 -1.71 6.02 -36.13
N PHE A 184 -1.89 6.75 -35.03
CA PHE A 184 -3.21 6.93 -34.40
C PHE A 184 -3.67 8.37 -34.64
N TRP A 185 -4.84 8.52 -35.26
CA TRP A 185 -5.47 9.81 -35.46
C TRP A 185 -6.88 9.75 -34.90
N ASP A 186 -7.10 10.40 -33.76
CA ASP A 186 -8.43 10.72 -33.26
C ASP A 186 -8.71 12.21 -33.44
N GLY A 187 -9.96 12.53 -33.77
CA GLY A 187 -10.43 13.91 -33.85
C GLY A 187 -10.75 14.43 -32.46
N ALA A 188 -9.73 14.78 -31.66
CA ALA A 188 -9.91 15.48 -30.40
C ALA A 188 -9.23 16.86 -30.42
N VAL A 189 -10.08 17.88 -30.26
CA VAL A 189 -9.81 19.32 -30.11
C VAL A 189 -8.42 19.68 -29.56
N TRP A 190 -7.70 20.54 -30.29
CA TRP A 190 -6.43 21.15 -29.88
C TRP A 190 -6.56 21.86 -28.51
N ARG A 191 -5.94 21.31 -27.46
CA ARG A 191 -5.56 22.06 -26.26
C ARG A 191 -4.06 22.32 -26.26
N ARG A 192 -3.68 23.59 -26.29
CA ARG A 192 -2.29 24.06 -26.19
C ARG A 192 -1.75 23.76 -24.77
N ARG A 193 -0.84 22.80 -24.64
CA ARG A 193 0.12 22.77 -23.51
C ARG A 193 1.44 23.34 -24.01
N PHE A 194 1.86 24.46 -23.45
CA PHE A 194 3.19 25.01 -23.66
C PHE A 194 4.23 24.13 -22.93
N ALA A 195 5.29 23.70 -23.63
CA ALA A 195 6.68 23.93 -23.24
C ALA A 195 7.66 23.34 -24.29
N THR A 196 8.57 24.22 -24.73
CA THR A 196 9.93 23.99 -25.25
C THR A 196 10.17 23.34 -26.62
N GLN A 197 10.08 24.22 -27.63
CA GLN A 197 11.08 24.56 -28.66
C GLN A 197 11.47 23.58 -29.80
N PRO A 198 11.88 24.13 -30.96
CA PRO A 198 11.59 23.62 -32.29
C PRO A 198 12.82 23.00 -32.98
N LEU A 199 12.61 22.07 -33.90
CA LEU A 199 13.60 21.74 -34.92
C LEU A 199 12.95 21.67 -36.29
N MET A 200 13.39 22.65 -37.08
CA MET A 200 13.29 22.95 -38.50
C MET A 200 12.93 21.82 -39.47
N SER A 201 12.00 22.19 -40.37
CA SER A 201 11.90 21.85 -41.80
C SER A 201 12.85 20.82 -42.39
N VAL A 202 12.30 19.81 -43.06
CA VAL A 202 12.72 19.41 -44.42
C VAL A 202 11.48 18.95 -45.18
N ASP A 203 11.12 19.70 -46.22
CA ASP A 203 10.16 19.31 -47.24
C ASP A 203 10.76 18.25 -48.18
N LEU A 204 9.92 17.26 -48.49
CA LEU A 204 9.70 16.59 -49.79
C LEU A 204 10.85 16.47 -50.80
N VAL A 205 11.08 15.22 -51.20
CA VAL A 205 10.94 14.81 -52.61
C VAL A 205 9.85 13.74 -52.68
#